data_AF-A0A3B9MB03-F1
#
_entry.id   AF-A0A3B9MB03-F1
#
_cell.length_a   1.000
_cell.length_b   1.000
_cell.length_c   1.000
_cell.angle_alpha   90.00
_cell.angle_beta   90.00
_cell.angle_gamma   90.00
#
_symmetry.space_group_name_H-M   'P 1'
#
loop_
_entity.id
_entity.type
_entity.pdbx_description
1 polymer ?
#
loop_
_entity_poly.entity_id
_entity_poly.type
_entity_poly.pdbx_seq_one_letter_code
_entity_poly.pdbx_strand_id
1 'polypeptide(L)'
;CAGEGAIDAANILTPSLARGEIHCIGATTLNEYRKYIEKDAALERRFQPVYVDQPTLAETIDILNGVKSLYEKHHRVTITDAAVHSAAVLSDRYVSDRALPDKAIDLIDEASARVRMKLTTTPDELKELQKEIKKQKTDQDDSVNKQDFEAAASVRDKVKKLQDKLALKEAAWRDKLGETVPEVGEEDIAQIVAAWTGVPVSRLVEEETSRLLRMEEEIHKRMVGQDEAIKTVSQAVRRARAGLKDPRRPIGSFIFLGPTGIGKTELARALAEYLFDSEDNLIKLDMSEFMER
;
A
#
# COMPACT_ATOMS: atom_id res chain seq x y z
N CYS A 1 5.06 4.66 23.13
CA CYS A 1 5.24 5.06 24.54
C CYS A 1 3.87 5.24 25.19
N ALA A 2 3.29 4.17 25.74
CA ALA A 2 2.07 4.26 26.56
C ALA A 2 2.14 3.08 27.54
N GLY A 3 2.39 3.35 28.81
CA GLY A 3 2.66 2.27 29.78
C GLY A 3 2.38 2.63 31.22
N GLU A 4 2.77 3.81 31.69
CA GLU A 4 2.66 4.14 33.11
C GLU A 4 1.71 5.31 33.42
N GLY A 5 1.55 6.29 32.52
CA GLY A 5 0.68 7.45 32.76
C GLY A 5 -0.83 7.22 32.61
N ALA A 6 -1.26 6.13 31.94
CA ALA A 6 -2.67 5.86 31.67
C ALA A 6 -3.46 5.40 32.91
N ILE A 7 -2.78 4.74 33.85
CA ILE A 7 -3.41 4.20 35.07
C ILE A 7 -3.73 5.32 36.07
N ASP A 8 -2.92 6.39 36.09
CA ASP A 8 -3.09 7.51 37.02
C ASP A 8 -4.29 8.40 36.64
N ALA A 9 -4.49 8.65 35.34
CA ALA A 9 -5.61 9.44 34.85
C ALA A 9 -6.98 8.77 35.09
N ALA A 10 -7.07 7.44 35.01
CA ALA A 10 -8.31 6.71 35.26
C ALA A 10 -8.79 6.90 36.71
N ASN A 11 -7.89 6.79 37.69
CA ASN A 11 -8.21 6.98 39.11
C ASN A 11 -8.67 8.41 39.42
N ILE A 12 -8.14 9.41 38.70
CA ILE A 12 -8.55 10.82 38.84
C ILE A 12 -9.94 11.07 38.24
N LEU A 13 -10.28 10.40 37.14
CA LEU A 13 -11.54 10.64 36.40
C LEU A 13 -12.72 9.84 36.95
N THR A 14 -12.49 8.66 37.53
CA THR A 14 -13.55 7.76 38.04
C THR A 14 -14.50 8.43 39.05
N PRO A 15 -14.06 9.24 40.03
CA PRO A 15 -14.96 9.92 40.95
C PRO A 15 -15.90 10.91 40.26
N SER A 16 -15.37 11.69 39.30
CA SER A 16 -16.14 12.71 38.57
C SER A 16 -17.12 12.08 37.57
N LEU A 17 -16.73 10.95 36.95
CA LEU A 17 -17.62 10.09 36.16
C LEU A 17 -18.74 9.50 37.02
N ALA A 18 -18.42 9.03 38.23
CA ALA A 18 -19.39 8.45 39.14
C ALA A 18 -20.42 9.46 39.68
N ARG A 19 -20.03 10.72 39.84
CA ARG A 19 -20.93 11.83 40.24
C ARG A 19 -21.69 12.44 39.06
N GLY A 20 -21.38 12.09 37.83
CA GLY A 20 -21.99 12.66 36.63
C GLY A 20 -21.55 14.10 36.33
N GLU A 21 -20.43 14.55 36.89
CA GLU A 21 -19.86 15.88 36.65
C GLU A 21 -19.22 15.98 35.25
N ILE A 22 -18.83 14.83 34.69
CA ILE A 22 -18.20 14.73 33.38
C ILE A 22 -19.01 13.76 32.51
N HIS A 23 -19.33 14.22 31.30
CA HIS A 23 -19.87 13.40 30.22
C HIS A 23 -18.75 13.17 29.22
N CYS A 24 -18.46 11.91 28.88
CA CYS A 24 -17.42 11.59 27.92
C CYS A 24 -17.82 10.44 27.00
N ILE A 25 -17.14 10.36 25.85
CA ILE A 25 -17.23 9.26 24.90
C ILE A 25 -15.84 8.63 24.84
N GLY A 26 -15.76 7.32 25.11
CA GLY A 26 -14.53 6.55 25.00
C GLY A 26 -14.39 5.95 23.60
N ALA A 27 -13.21 6.08 23.00
CA ALA A 27 -12.84 5.37 21.76
C ALA A 27 -11.73 4.37 22.11
N THR A 28 -11.97 3.09 21.89
CA THR A 28 -11.05 2.00 22.27
C THR A 28 -11.25 0.81 21.35
N THR A 29 -10.23 -0.03 21.23
CA THR A 29 -10.38 -1.34 20.56
C THR A 29 -11.06 -2.35 21.50
N LEU A 30 -11.62 -3.43 20.93
CA LEU A 30 -12.20 -4.53 21.71
C LEU A 30 -11.18 -5.16 22.67
N ASN A 31 -9.93 -5.27 22.24
CA ASN A 31 -8.85 -5.85 23.05
C ASN A 31 -8.51 -4.96 24.25
N GLU A 32 -8.43 -3.64 24.05
CA GLU A 32 -8.18 -2.68 25.13
C GLU A 32 -9.36 -2.60 26.10
N TYR A 33 -10.60 -2.64 25.58
CA TYR A 33 -11.80 -2.69 26.43
C TYR A 33 -11.76 -3.87 27.39
N ARG A 34 -11.51 -5.09 26.86
CA ARG A 34 -11.38 -6.32 27.67
C ARG A 34 -10.22 -6.26 28.66
N LYS A 35 -9.13 -5.60 28.27
CA LYS A 35 -7.92 -5.54 29.09
C LYS A 35 -8.05 -4.54 30.24
N TYR A 36 -8.68 -3.39 30.01
CA TYR A 36 -8.62 -2.24 30.92
C TYR A 36 -9.97 -1.81 31.49
N ILE A 37 -11.07 -1.95 30.74
CA ILE A 37 -12.40 -1.45 31.17
C ILE A 37 -13.22 -2.58 31.80
N GLU A 38 -13.30 -3.73 31.14
CA GLU A 38 -14.10 -4.88 31.61
C GLU A 38 -13.58 -5.43 32.95
N LYS A 39 -12.29 -5.25 33.24
CA LYS A 39 -11.69 -5.68 34.52
C LYS A 39 -11.87 -4.66 35.65
N ASP A 40 -12.24 -3.43 35.34
CA ASP A 40 -12.45 -2.36 36.31
C ASP A 40 -13.95 -2.15 36.54
N ALA A 41 -14.44 -2.69 37.66
CA ALA A 41 -15.86 -2.61 38.03
C ALA A 41 -16.39 -1.18 38.18
N ALA A 42 -15.54 -0.18 38.42
CA ALA A 42 -15.97 1.22 38.51
C ALA A 42 -16.21 1.81 37.12
N LEU A 43 -15.35 1.51 36.15
CA LEU A 43 -15.49 1.97 34.77
C LEU A 43 -16.56 1.17 34.00
N GLU A 44 -16.59 -0.15 34.16
CA GLU A 44 -17.56 -1.05 33.52
C GLU A 44 -19.01 -0.64 33.84
N ARG A 45 -19.29 -0.18 35.07
CA ARG A 45 -20.63 0.27 35.47
C ARG A 45 -21.02 1.65 34.95
N ARG A 46 -20.08 2.42 34.39
CA ARG A 46 -20.30 3.80 33.93
C ARG A 46 -20.32 3.92 32.43
N PHE A 47 -19.64 3.02 31.73
CA PHE A 47 -19.67 2.95 30.28
C PHE A 47 -20.66 1.88 29.82
N GLN A 48 -21.61 2.29 28.99
CA GLN A 48 -22.39 1.35 28.19
C GLN A 48 -21.61 1.04 26.92
N PRO A 49 -21.19 -0.22 26.67
CA PRO A 49 -20.50 -0.57 25.44
C PRO A 49 -21.46 -0.43 24.25
N VAL A 50 -20.99 0.25 23.21
CA VAL A 50 -21.65 0.35 21.90
C VAL A 50 -20.67 -0.18 20.86
N TYR A 51 -21.06 -1.24 20.15
CA TYR A 51 -20.24 -1.83 19.10
C TYR A 51 -20.47 -1.04 17.81
N VAL A 52 -19.37 -0.55 17.23
CA VAL A 52 -19.38 0.13 15.94
C VAL A 52 -18.72 -0.81 14.94
N ASP A 53 -19.51 -1.30 13.99
CA ASP A 53 -19.02 -2.17 12.94
C ASP A 53 -18.24 -1.37 11.89
N GLN A 54 -17.35 -2.07 11.20
CA GLN A 54 -16.69 -1.54 10.00
C GLN A 54 -17.76 -1.21 8.93
N PRO A 55 -17.66 -0.06 8.25
CA PRO A 55 -18.59 0.30 7.19
C PRO A 55 -18.55 -0.72 6.06
N THR A 56 -19.69 -0.86 5.39
CA THR A 56 -19.79 -1.59 4.13
C THR A 56 -18.96 -0.90 3.05
N LEU A 57 -18.70 -1.62 1.95
CA LEU A 57 -17.99 -1.07 0.80
C LEU A 57 -18.70 0.18 0.22
N ALA A 58 -20.03 0.15 0.14
CA ALA A 58 -20.82 1.28 -0.36
C ALA A 58 -20.70 2.50 0.57
N GLU A 59 -20.87 2.30 1.89
CA GLU A 59 -20.71 3.38 2.88
C GLU A 59 -19.28 3.93 2.88
N THR A 60 -18.27 3.09 2.67
CA THR A 60 -16.88 3.51 2.55
C THR A 60 -16.69 4.44 1.35
N ILE A 61 -17.27 4.12 0.19
CA ILE A 61 -17.21 4.98 -1.00
C ILE A 61 -17.87 6.34 -0.72
N ASP A 62 -19.02 6.35 -0.02
CA ASP A 62 -19.68 7.61 0.37
C ASP A 62 -18.84 8.43 1.33
N ILE A 63 -18.19 7.79 2.31
CA ILE A 63 -17.24 8.43 3.24
C ILE A 63 -16.07 9.05 2.46
N LEU A 64 -15.47 8.29 1.53
CA LEU A 64 -14.36 8.76 0.70
C LEU A 64 -14.78 9.97 -0.14
N ASN A 65 -15.96 9.95 -0.76
CA ASN A 65 -16.50 11.09 -1.49
C ASN A 65 -16.71 12.32 -0.58
N GLY A 66 -17.11 12.11 0.68
CA GLY A 66 -17.26 13.17 1.67
C GLY A 66 -15.93 13.85 2.04
N VAL A 67 -14.83 13.09 2.10
CA VAL A 67 -13.49 13.63 2.44
C VAL A 67 -12.64 13.99 1.22
N LYS A 68 -13.03 13.58 0.01
CA LYS A 68 -12.33 13.78 -1.27
C LYS A 68 -11.81 15.20 -1.45
N SER A 69 -12.67 16.19 -1.26
CA SER A 69 -12.33 17.62 -1.48
C SER A 69 -11.23 18.14 -0.54
N LEU A 70 -11.09 17.57 0.66
CA LEU A 70 -10.03 17.92 1.60
C LEU A 70 -8.66 17.47 1.08
N TYR A 71 -8.57 16.25 0.57
CA TYR A 71 -7.34 15.68 0.00
C TYR A 71 -6.96 16.33 -1.33
N GLU A 72 -7.93 16.59 -2.21
CA GLU A 72 -7.71 17.34 -3.45
C GLU A 72 -7.08 18.71 -3.18
N LYS A 73 -7.63 19.44 -2.20
CA LYS A 73 -7.11 20.75 -1.81
C LYS A 73 -5.74 20.66 -1.16
N HIS A 74 -5.53 19.68 -0.28
CA HIS A 74 -4.27 19.50 0.44
C HIS A 74 -3.11 19.20 -0.52
N HIS A 75 -3.32 18.25 -1.44
CA HIS A 75 -2.27 17.80 -2.37
C HIS A 75 -2.25 18.56 -3.70
N ARG A 76 -3.26 19.40 -3.96
CA ARG A 76 -3.45 20.11 -5.24
C ARG A 76 -3.50 19.12 -6.41
N VAL A 77 -4.38 18.13 -6.26
CA VAL A 77 -4.67 17.07 -7.24
C VAL A 77 -6.19 17.03 -7.47
N THR A 78 -6.62 16.37 -8.54
CA THR A 78 -8.02 15.96 -8.74
C THR A 78 -8.10 14.46 -8.56
N ILE A 79 -9.05 13.97 -7.76
CA ILE A 79 -9.23 12.55 -7.51
C ILE A 79 -10.38 12.06 -8.38
N THR A 80 -10.17 10.99 -9.16
CA THR A 80 -11.24 10.42 -9.98
C THR A 80 -12.20 9.58 -9.15
N ASP A 81 -13.45 9.46 -9.60
CA ASP A 81 -14.42 8.57 -8.96
C ASP A 81 -13.99 7.10 -9.08
N ALA A 82 -13.28 6.76 -10.18
CA ALA A 82 -12.64 5.46 -10.35
C ALA A 82 -11.56 5.19 -9.29
N ALA A 83 -10.74 6.19 -8.94
CA ALA A 83 -9.77 6.06 -7.86
C ALA A 83 -10.43 5.86 -6.50
N VAL A 84 -11.52 6.59 -6.20
CA VAL A 84 -12.30 6.41 -4.97
C VAL A 84 -12.85 4.99 -4.86
N HIS A 85 -13.50 4.51 -5.91
CA HIS A 85 -14.03 3.16 -5.95
C HIS A 85 -12.92 2.11 -5.82
N SER A 86 -11.82 2.28 -6.56
CA SER A 86 -10.67 1.39 -6.52
C SER A 86 -10.02 1.34 -5.13
N ALA A 87 -9.88 2.48 -4.44
CA ALA A 87 -9.32 2.54 -3.09
C ALA A 87 -10.16 1.73 -2.10
N ALA A 88 -11.49 1.82 -2.18
CA ALA A 88 -12.38 1.01 -1.34
C ALA A 88 -12.25 -0.49 -1.66
N VAL A 89 -12.35 -0.87 -2.94
CA VAL A 89 -12.35 -2.29 -3.36
C VAL A 89 -11.01 -2.97 -3.12
N LEU A 90 -9.91 -2.34 -3.53
CA LEU A 90 -8.58 -2.94 -3.45
C LEU A 90 -8.09 -3.00 -2.01
N SER A 91 -8.35 -1.97 -1.20
CA SER A 91 -8.00 -2.03 0.22
C SER A 91 -8.81 -3.10 0.95
N ASP A 92 -10.09 -3.28 0.64
CA ASP A 92 -10.90 -4.35 1.23
C ASP A 92 -10.36 -5.74 0.89
N ARG A 93 -10.00 -5.94 -0.38
CA ARG A 93 -9.57 -7.24 -0.90
C ARG A 93 -8.14 -7.62 -0.54
N TYR A 94 -7.20 -6.68 -0.55
CA TYR A 94 -5.76 -6.99 -0.47
C TYR A 94 -5.09 -6.51 0.83
N VAL A 95 -5.68 -5.53 1.53
CA VAL A 95 -5.12 -4.98 2.78
C VAL A 95 -5.97 -5.46 3.96
N SER A 96 -5.71 -6.68 4.43
CA SER A 96 -6.55 -7.37 5.43
C SER A 96 -6.23 -7.07 6.89
N ASP A 97 -5.05 -6.50 7.16
CA ASP A 97 -4.56 -6.17 8.51
C ASP A 97 -5.13 -4.85 9.07
N ARG A 98 -5.90 -4.12 8.25
CA ARG A 98 -6.48 -2.82 8.58
C ARG A 98 -7.99 -2.78 8.31
N ALA A 99 -8.69 -1.89 9.00
CA ALA A 99 -10.13 -1.70 8.86
C ALA A 99 -10.47 -0.57 7.88
N LEU A 100 -11.60 -0.70 7.17
CA LEU A 100 -12.26 0.41 6.48
C LEU A 100 -12.87 1.38 7.51
N PRO A 101 -13.01 2.68 7.17
CA PRO A 101 -12.59 3.33 5.92
C PRO A 101 -11.12 3.76 5.91
N ASP A 102 -10.43 3.67 7.06
CA ASP A 102 -9.08 4.17 7.31
C ASP A 102 -8.06 3.72 6.25
N LYS A 103 -7.98 2.41 5.97
CA LYS A 103 -7.06 1.89 4.94
C LYS A 103 -7.32 2.45 3.53
N ALA A 104 -8.57 2.78 3.19
CA ALA A 104 -8.90 3.31 1.87
C ALA A 104 -8.58 4.81 1.78
N ILE A 105 -8.77 5.54 2.88
CA ILE A 105 -8.38 6.95 3.01
C ILE A 105 -6.87 7.09 2.84
N ASP A 106 -6.08 6.25 3.50
CA ASP A 106 -4.62 6.29 3.38
C ASP A 106 -4.12 5.99 1.96
N LEU A 107 -4.77 5.06 1.24
CA LEU A 107 -4.43 4.82 -0.17
C LEU A 107 -4.64 6.07 -1.03
N ILE A 108 -5.74 6.80 -0.80
CA ILE A 108 -6.03 8.06 -1.50
C ILE A 108 -5.00 9.12 -1.14
N ASP A 109 -4.65 9.25 0.13
CA ASP A 109 -3.67 10.22 0.62
C ASP A 109 -2.28 9.98 0.01
N GLU A 110 -1.80 8.74 0.08
CA GLU A 110 -0.48 8.37 -0.43
C GLU A 110 -0.42 8.45 -1.96
N ALA A 111 -1.47 8.01 -2.67
CA ALA A 111 -1.55 8.17 -4.11
C ALA A 111 -1.52 9.66 -4.51
N SER A 112 -2.29 10.51 -3.81
CA SER A 112 -2.32 11.95 -4.04
C SER A 112 -0.95 12.60 -3.83
N ALA A 113 -0.28 12.27 -2.72
CA ALA A 113 1.07 12.73 -2.44
C ALA A 113 2.06 12.28 -3.53
N ARG A 114 2.00 11.01 -3.94
CA ARG A 114 2.90 10.44 -4.95
C ARG A 114 2.72 11.06 -6.33
N VAL A 115 1.48 11.23 -6.80
CA VAL A 115 1.22 11.87 -8.10
C VAL A 115 1.72 13.32 -8.07
N ARG A 116 1.48 14.04 -6.97
CA ARG A 116 1.98 15.41 -6.80
C ARG A 116 3.51 15.44 -6.83
N MET A 117 4.18 14.54 -6.13
CA MET A 117 5.64 14.44 -6.11
C MET A 117 6.21 14.14 -7.51
N LYS A 118 5.62 13.20 -8.25
CA LYS A 118 6.03 12.88 -9.62
C LYS A 118 5.99 14.10 -10.53
N LEU A 119 4.97 14.95 -10.40
CA LEU A 119 4.86 16.19 -11.19
C LEU A 119 5.94 17.22 -10.81
N THR A 120 6.19 17.42 -9.51
CA THR A 120 7.17 18.40 -9.02
C THR A 120 8.63 17.97 -9.15
N THR A 121 8.87 16.69 -9.45
CA THR A 121 10.23 16.15 -9.60
C THR A 121 10.82 16.61 -10.93
N THR A 122 12.05 17.14 -10.89
CA THR A 122 12.78 17.56 -12.10
C THR A 122 12.88 16.40 -13.09
N PRO A 123 12.40 16.56 -14.34
CA PRO A 123 12.52 15.57 -15.40
C PRO A 123 13.96 15.10 -15.60
N ASP A 124 14.14 13.82 -15.91
CA ASP A 124 15.47 13.22 -16.09
C ASP A 124 16.24 13.88 -17.24
N GLU A 125 15.56 14.35 -18.29
CA GLU A 125 16.17 15.16 -19.35
C GLU A 125 16.87 16.43 -18.82
N LEU A 126 16.27 17.12 -17.84
CA LEU A 126 16.84 18.31 -17.24
C LEU A 126 18.00 17.97 -16.31
N LYS A 127 17.90 16.86 -15.57
CA LYS A 127 19.00 16.34 -14.75
C LYS A 127 20.21 15.98 -15.61
N GLU A 128 20.01 15.32 -16.75
CA GLU A 128 21.10 14.98 -17.68
C GLU A 128 21.72 16.23 -18.31
N LEU A 129 20.92 17.23 -18.71
CA LEU A 129 21.42 18.54 -19.16
C LEU A 129 22.27 19.25 -18.09
N GLN A 130 21.82 19.28 -16.83
CA GLN A 130 22.57 19.86 -15.72
C GLN A 130 23.90 19.11 -15.49
N LYS A 131 23.89 17.78 -15.58
CA LYS A 131 25.07 16.92 -15.46
C LYS A 131 26.08 17.17 -16.59
N GLU A 132 25.59 17.32 -17.82
CA GLU A 132 26.44 17.62 -18.99
C GLU A 132 27.06 19.02 -18.89
N ILE A 133 26.29 20.03 -18.46
CA ILE A 133 26.81 21.38 -18.19
C ILE A 133 27.90 21.33 -17.11
N LYS A 134 27.68 20.58 -16.03
CA LYS A 134 28.67 20.43 -14.96
C LYS A 134 29.97 19.82 -15.47
N LYS A 135 29.89 18.77 -16.28
CA LYS A 135 31.05 18.13 -16.91
C LYS A 135 31.82 19.10 -17.81
N GLN A 136 31.11 19.80 -18.71
CA GLN A 136 31.73 20.77 -19.63
C GLN A 136 32.36 21.96 -18.89
N LYS A 137 31.80 22.40 -17.76
CA LYS A 137 32.44 23.42 -16.91
C LYS A 137 33.76 22.94 -16.32
N THR A 138 33.82 21.70 -15.83
CA THR A 138 35.07 21.12 -15.33
C THR A 138 36.11 21.02 -16.44
N ASP A 139 35.71 20.56 -17.63
CA ASP A 139 36.60 20.51 -18.81
C ASP A 139 37.10 21.92 -19.20
N GLN A 140 36.24 22.94 -19.10
CA GLN A 140 36.60 24.34 -19.34
C GLN A 140 37.67 24.83 -18.34
N ASP A 141 37.45 24.60 -17.04
CA ASP A 141 38.37 25.02 -15.98
C ASP A 141 39.73 24.33 -16.14
N ASP A 142 39.75 23.06 -16.53
CA ASP A 142 40.97 22.31 -16.82
C ASP A 142 41.74 22.87 -18.03
N SER A 143 41.05 23.27 -19.10
CA SER A 143 41.68 23.94 -20.25
C SER A 143 42.24 25.31 -19.88
N VAL A 144 41.55 26.07 -19.03
CA VAL A 144 42.05 27.35 -18.51
C VAL A 144 43.31 27.15 -17.66
N ASN A 145 43.32 26.15 -16.79
CA ASN A 145 44.49 25.80 -15.97
C ASN A 145 45.71 25.38 -16.82
N LYS A 146 45.47 24.75 -17.97
CA LYS A 146 46.50 24.37 -18.95
C LYS A 146 46.92 25.52 -19.88
N GLN A 147 46.36 26.72 -19.71
CA GLN A 147 46.57 27.89 -20.58
C GLN A 147 46.17 27.67 -22.05
N ASP A 148 45.29 26.69 -22.32
CA ASP A 148 44.70 26.46 -23.64
C ASP A 148 43.45 27.32 -23.80
N PHE A 149 43.68 28.60 -24.09
CA PHE A 149 42.61 29.61 -24.15
C PHE A 149 41.65 29.40 -25.33
N GLU A 150 42.11 28.77 -26.42
CA GLU A 150 41.28 28.49 -27.59
C GLU A 150 40.32 27.32 -27.32
N ALA A 151 40.82 26.23 -26.74
CA ALA A 151 39.96 25.13 -26.30
C ALA A 151 38.96 25.61 -25.23
N ALA A 152 39.42 26.40 -24.25
CA ALA A 152 38.55 26.96 -23.21
C ALA A 152 37.46 27.89 -23.79
N ALA A 153 37.75 28.66 -24.84
CA ALA A 153 36.75 29.47 -25.53
C ALA A 153 35.68 28.61 -26.22
N SER A 154 36.09 27.54 -26.92
CA SER A 154 35.15 26.65 -27.59
C SER A 154 34.21 25.92 -26.62
N VAL A 155 34.72 25.52 -25.44
CA VAL A 155 33.94 24.85 -24.40
C VAL A 155 32.98 25.85 -23.73
N ARG A 156 33.44 27.07 -23.45
CA ARG A 156 32.61 28.15 -22.92
C ARG A 156 31.37 28.42 -23.80
N ASP A 157 31.54 28.48 -25.12
CA ASP A 157 30.42 28.70 -26.04
C ASP A 157 29.43 27.53 -26.04
N LYS A 158 29.92 26.28 -25.91
CA LYS A 158 29.07 25.09 -25.74
C LYS A 158 28.30 25.12 -24.42
N VAL A 159 28.98 25.46 -23.32
CA VAL A 159 28.36 25.61 -21.99
C VAL A 159 27.26 26.65 -22.04
N LYS A 160 27.50 27.81 -22.67
CA LYS A 160 26.49 28.86 -22.82
C LYS A 160 25.27 28.36 -23.59
N LYS A 161 25.45 27.70 -24.73
CA LYS A 161 24.34 27.11 -25.49
C LYS A 161 23.54 26.08 -24.69
N LEU A 162 24.22 25.23 -23.90
CA LEU A 162 23.54 24.26 -23.04
C LEU A 162 22.79 24.93 -21.89
N GLN A 163 23.33 26.00 -21.29
CA GLN A 163 22.66 26.80 -20.26
C GLN A 163 21.41 27.50 -20.81
N ASP A 164 21.49 28.10 -22.00
CA ASP A 164 20.34 28.73 -22.65
C ASP A 164 19.25 27.69 -22.94
N LYS A 165 19.64 26.50 -23.41
CA LYS A 165 18.72 25.37 -23.63
C LYS A 165 18.09 24.86 -22.33
N LEU A 166 18.86 24.76 -21.25
CA LEU A 166 18.38 24.37 -19.93
C LEU A 166 17.36 25.39 -19.43
N ALA A 167 17.69 26.69 -19.47
CA ALA A 167 16.80 27.76 -19.02
C ALA A 167 15.46 27.77 -19.79
N LEU A 168 15.51 27.56 -21.11
CA LEU A 168 14.31 27.51 -21.94
C LEU A 168 13.44 26.30 -21.61
N LYS A 169 14.04 25.11 -21.41
CA LYS A 169 13.28 23.93 -21.00
C LYS A 169 12.78 24.01 -19.55
N GLU A 170 13.54 24.58 -18.62
CA GLU A 170 13.13 24.78 -17.23
C GLU A 170 11.95 25.75 -17.15
N ALA A 171 11.96 26.85 -17.92
CA ALA A 171 10.84 27.77 -18.03
C ALA A 171 9.59 27.06 -18.56
N ALA A 172 9.70 26.34 -19.68
CA ALA A 172 8.59 25.58 -20.26
C ALA A 172 8.04 24.50 -19.31
N TRP A 173 8.90 23.85 -18.52
CA TRP A 173 8.48 22.90 -17.50
C TRP A 173 7.74 23.59 -16.35
N ARG A 174 8.23 24.75 -15.89
CA ARG A 174 7.58 25.54 -14.84
C ARG A 174 6.19 26.03 -15.24
N ASP A 175 6.04 26.47 -16.48
CA ASP A 175 4.76 26.92 -17.02
C ASP A 175 3.76 25.75 -17.08
N LYS A 176 4.18 24.58 -17.58
CA LYS A 176 3.38 23.34 -17.53
C LYS A 176 2.99 22.94 -16.11
N LEU A 177 3.87 23.13 -15.14
CA LEU A 177 3.62 22.81 -13.73
C LEU A 177 2.53 23.70 -13.11
N GLY A 178 2.40 24.94 -13.59
CA GLY A 178 1.38 25.89 -13.15
C GLY A 178 0.01 25.65 -13.78
N GLU A 179 -0.02 25.11 -15.00
CA GLU A 179 -1.26 24.86 -15.76
C GLU A 179 -1.90 23.50 -15.44
N THR A 180 -1.11 22.51 -15.02
CA THR A 180 -1.59 21.14 -14.85
C THR A 180 -1.95 20.84 -13.40
N VAL A 181 -3.22 20.51 -13.15
CA VAL A 181 -3.64 19.84 -11.91
C VAL A 181 -3.47 18.34 -12.11
N PRO A 182 -2.56 17.68 -11.38
CA PRO A 182 -2.38 16.24 -11.49
C PRO A 182 -3.66 15.49 -11.11
N GLU A 183 -3.97 14.43 -11.84
CA GLU A 183 -5.14 13.58 -11.61
C GLU A 183 -4.71 12.25 -10.97
N VAL A 184 -5.45 11.81 -9.96
CA VAL A 184 -5.26 10.51 -9.29
C VAL A 184 -6.26 9.52 -9.86
N GLY A 185 -5.73 8.50 -10.56
CA GLY A 185 -6.51 7.44 -11.21
C GLY A 185 -6.52 6.12 -10.45
N GLU A 186 -7.27 5.16 -10.96
CA GLU A 186 -7.30 3.78 -10.46
C GLU A 186 -5.90 3.13 -10.46
N GLU A 187 -5.11 3.37 -11.50
CA GLU A 187 -3.75 2.83 -11.61
C GLU A 187 -2.84 3.33 -10.48
N ASP A 188 -3.04 4.56 -10.02
CA ASP A 188 -2.23 5.11 -8.94
C ASP A 188 -2.49 4.37 -7.64
N ILE A 189 -3.76 4.13 -7.33
CA ILE A 189 -4.19 3.33 -6.17
C ILE A 189 -3.62 1.91 -6.27
N ALA A 190 -3.77 1.26 -7.41
CA ALA A 190 -3.28 -0.09 -7.64
C ALA A 190 -1.76 -0.21 -7.40
N GLN A 191 -0.97 0.79 -7.80
CA GLN A 191 0.46 0.82 -7.54
C GLN A 191 0.78 0.98 -6.05
N ILE A 192 0.00 1.74 -5.27
CA ILE A 192 0.22 1.87 -3.81
C ILE A 192 -0.13 0.55 -3.11
N VAL A 193 -1.26 -0.07 -3.46
CA VAL A 193 -1.64 -1.38 -2.90
C VAL A 193 -0.56 -2.43 -3.20
N ALA A 194 0.00 -2.42 -4.42
CA ALA A 194 1.10 -3.31 -4.76
C ALA A 194 2.36 -3.05 -3.93
N ALA A 195 2.68 -1.78 -3.66
CA ALA A 195 3.82 -1.43 -2.81
C ALA A 195 3.62 -1.86 -1.35
N TRP A 196 2.40 -1.74 -0.82
CA TRP A 196 2.08 -2.13 0.56
C TRP A 196 2.03 -3.65 0.75
N THR A 197 1.44 -4.36 -0.21
CA THR A 197 1.14 -5.79 -0.07
C THR A 197 2.16 -6.69 -0.76
N GLY A 198 3.00 -6.13 -1.63
CA GLY A 198 3.88 -6.90 -2.53
C GLY A 198 3.14 -7.59 -3.68
N VAL A 199 1.81 -7.51 -3.73
CA VAL A 199 0.97 -8.16 -4.75
C VAL A 199 0.74 -7.16 -5.88
N PRO A 200 1.21 -7.40 -7.13
CA PRO A 200 0.88 -6.54 -8.26
C PRO A 200 -0.64 -6.38 -8.37
N VAL A 201 -1.16 -5.21 -8.72
CA VAL A 201 -2.62 -4.98 -8.87
C VAL A 201 -2.98 -4.34 -10.21
N SER A 202 -2.03 -3.65 -10.85
CA SER A 202 -2.24 -2.72 -11.98
C SER A 202 -2.52 -3.35 -13.35
N ARG A 203 -2.68 -4.69 -13.46
CA ARG A 203 -2.98 -5.37 -14.74
C ARG A 203 -3.92 -6.59 -14.61
N LEU A 204 -4.60 -6.74 -13.48
CA LEU A 204 -5.07 -8.06 -13.04
C LEU A 204 -6.56 -8.36 -13.24
N VAL A 205 -7.24 -7.81 -14.25
CA VAL A 205 -8.57 -8.38 -14.57
C VAL A 205 -8.47 -9.43 -15.66
N GLU A 206 -7.87 -9.11 -16.81
CA GLU A 206 -7.68 -10.08 -17.90
C GLU A 206 -6.42 -10.96 -17.70
N GLU A 207 -5.30 -10.38 -17.24
CA GLU A 207 -4.08 -11.16 -16.99
C GLU A 207 -4.22 -12.05 -15.75
N GLU A 208 -4.91 -11.63 -14.68
CA GLU A 208 -5.14 -12.49 -13.49
C GLU A 208 -6.02 -13.68 -13.84
N THR A 209 -7.10 -13.44 -14.59
CA THR A 209 -7.99 -14.52 -15.03
C THR A 209 -7.21 -15.50 -15.92
N SER A 210 -6.44 -14.99 -16.87
CA SER A 210 -5.59 -15.81 -17.76
C SER A 210 -4.43 -16.50 -17.04
N ARG A 211 -3.89 -15.89 -15.97
CA ARG A 211 -2.90 -16.47 -15.06
C ARG A 211 -3.56 -17.62 -14.31
N LEU A 212 -4.64 -17.38 -13.58
CA LEU A 212 -5.40 -18.37 -12.82
C LEU A 212 -5.90 -19.57 -13.65
N LEU A 213 -6.20 -19.37 -14.94
CA LEU A 213 -6.54 -20.47 -15.86
C LEU A 213 -5.36 -21.41 -16.15
N ARG A 214 -4.12 -20.92 -16.04
CA ARG A 214 -2.87 -21.67 -16.22
C ARG A 214 -2.22 -22.11 -14.90
N MET A 215 -2.93 -21.96 -13.77
CA MET A 215 -2.40 -22.24 -12.44
C MET A 215 -1.87 -23.67 -12.30
N GLU A 216 -2.59 -24.66 -12.81
CA GLU A 216 -2.14 -26.06 -12.79
C GLU A 216 -0.82 -26.24 -13.56
N GLU A 217 -0.71 -25.66 -14.76
CA GLU A 217 0.49 -25.75 -15.59
C GLU A 217 1.71 -25.10 -14.92
N GLU A 218 1.52 -23.93 -14.33
CA GLU A 218 2.58 -23.19 -13.63
C GLU A 218 3.06 -23.94 -12.38
N ILE A 219 2.14 -24.49 -11.58
CA ILE A 219 2.51 -25.32 -10.42
C ILE A 219 3.25 -26.58 -10.87
N HIS A 220 2.86 -27.19 -12.00
CA HIS A 220 3.51 -28.39 -12.54
C HIS A 220 4.95 -28.17 -13.03
N LYS A 221 5.38 -26.92 -13.29
CA LYS A 221 6.80 -26.63 -13.58
C LYS A 221 7.73 -27.00 -12.42
N ARG A 222 7.18 -27.03 -11.20
CA ARG A 222 7.90 -27.28 -9.96
C ARG A 222 7.46 -28.57 -9.27
N MET A 223 6.17 -28.90 -9.34
CA MET A 223 5.59 -30.10 -8.76
C MET A 223 5.41 -31.20 -9.81
N VAL A 224 6.05 -32.34 -9.57
CA VAL A 224 5.89 -33.54 -10.40
C VAL A 224 4.79 -34.43 -9.80
N GLY A 225 3.80 -34.80 -10.63
CA GLY A 225 2.63 -35.58 -10.21
C GLY A 225 1.68 -34.78 -9.31
N GLN A 226 0.91 -35.48 -8.46
CA GLN A 226 -0.08 -34.88 -7.54
C GLN A 226 -1.20 -34.11 -8.26
N ASP A 227 -1.57 -34.51 -9.48
CA ASP A 227 -2.50 -33.79 -10.36
C ASP A 227 -3.85 -33.49 -9.69
N GLU A 228 -4.39 -34.45 -8.94
CA GLU A 228 -5.67 -34.30 -8.24
C GLU A 228 -5.60 -33.22 -7.15
N ALA A 229 -4.51 -33.18 -6.37
CA ALA A 229 -4.31 -32.19 -5.33
C ALA A 229 -4.15 -30.78 -5.94
N ILE A 230 -3.33 -30.66 -6.97
CA ILE A 230 -3.09 -29.39 -7.69
C ILE A 230 -4.39 -28.86 -8.30
N LYS A 231 -5.15 -29.72 -8.97
CA LYS A 231 -6.46 -29.36 -9.55
C LYS A 231 -7.46 -28.90 -8.49
N THR A 232 -7.53 -29.61 -7.36
CA THR A 232 -8.47 -29.29 -6.27
C THR A 232 -8.16 -27.93 -5.66
N VAL A 233 -6.88 -27.65 -5.39
CA VAL A 233 -6.45 -26.36 -4.86
C VAL A 233 -6.69 -25.24 -5.89
N SER A 234 -6.31 -25.45 -7.14
CA SER A 234 -6.45 -24.45 -8.22
C SER A 234 -7.92 -24.04 -8.43
N GLN A 235 -8.84 -25.00 -8.39
CA GLN A 235 -10.28 -24.71 -8.45
C GLN A 235 -10.78 -23.90 -7.26
N ALA A 236 -10.33 -24.22 -6.04
CA ALA A 236 -10.73 -23.49 -4.85
C ALA A 236 -10.21 -22.04 -4.85
N VAL A 237 -8.96 -21.85 -5.29
CA VAL A 237 -8.36 -20.51 -5.45
C VAL A 237 -9.09 -19.71 -6.52
N ARG A 238 -9.38 -20.31 -7.69
CA ARG A 238 -10.19 -19.66 -8.74
C ARG A 238 -11.56 -19.20 -8.24
N ARG A 239 -12.28 -20.03 -7.49
CA ARG A 239 -13.59 -19.66 -6.93
C ARG A 239 -13.48 -18.47 -5.96
N ALA A 240 -12.47 -18.45 -5.11
CA ALA A 240 -12.25 -17.36 -4.17
C ALA A 240 -11.88 -16.05 -4.89
N ARG A 241 -10.97 -16.12 -5.87
CA ARG A 241 -10.55 -14.95 -6.66
C ARG A 241 -11.65 -14.41 -7.59
N ALA A 242 -12.58 -15.25 -8.03
CA ALA A 242 -13.75 -14.84 -8.81
C ALA A 242 -14.84 -14.13 -7.99
N GLY A 243 -14.63 -13.88 -6.69
CA GLY A 243 -15.61 -13.21 -5.82
C GLY A 243 -16.82 -14.08 -5.45
N LEU A 244 -16.76 -15.39 -5.70
CA LEU A 244 -17.83 -16.35 -5.36
C LEU A 244 -17.77 -16.81 -3.90
N LYS A 245 -16.91 -16.21 -3.08
CA LYS A 245 -16.67 -16.58 -1.68
C LYS A 245 -16.68 -15.34 -0.80
N ASP A 246 -17.10 -15.50 0.45
CA ASP A 246 -17.07 -14.47 1.48
C ASP A 246 -15.63 -13.90 1.65
N PRO A 247 -15.42 -12.59 1.46
CA PRO A 247 -14.11 -11.93 1.62
C PRO A 247 -13.50 -12.08 3.01
N ARG A 248 -14.33 -12.30 4.05
CA ARG A 248 -13.85 -12.48 5.43
C ARG A 248 -13.23 -13.86 5.68
N ARG A 249 -13.28 -14.76 4.70
CA ARG A 249 -12.76 -16.13 4.82
C ARG A 249 -11.46 -16.30 4.03
N PRO A 250 -10.55 -17.20 4.46
CA PRO A 250 -9.33 -17.48 3.71
C PRO A 250 -9.61 -17.87 2.26
N ILE A 251 -8.74 -17.49 1.33
CA ILE A 251 -8.82 -17.85 -0.11
C ILE A 251 -9.08 -19.36 -0.26
N GLY A 252 -8.28 -20.15 0.43
CA GLY A 252 -8.46 -21.60 0.56
C GLY A 252 -8.16 -22.07 1.97
N SER A 253 -8.86 -23.12 2.40
CA SER A 253 -8.59 -23.82 3.66
C SER A 253 -8.48 -25.29 3.30
N PHE A 254 -7.26 -25.83 3.44
CA PHE A 254 -6.94 -27.17 2.97
C PHE A 254 -6.26 -27.97 4.08
N ILE A 255 -6.47 -29.28 4.06
CA ILE A 255 -5.70 -30.24 4.85
C ILE A 255 -5.04 -31.18 3.86
N PHE A 256 -3.71 -31.18 3.82
CA PHE A 256 -2.95 -32.09 2.96
C PHE A 256 -2.68 -33.41 3.68
N LEU A 257 -3.31 -34.48 3.20
CA LEU A 257 -3.21 -35.82 3.77
C LEU A 257 -2.15 -36.64 3.05
N GLY A 258 -1.43 -37.50 3.79
CA GLY A 258 -0.43 -38.43 3.24
C GLY A 258 0.85 -38.54 4.07
N PRO A 259 1.78 -39.43 3.73
CA PRO A 259 3.06 -39.55 4.44
C PRO A 259 3.96 -38.32 4.28
N THR A 260 5.02 -38.24 5.08
CA THR A 260 6.05 -37.18 4.94
C THR A 260 6.84 -37.37 3.63
N GLY A 261 7.38 -36.29 3.08
CA GLY A 261 8.23 -36.33 1.88
C GLY A 261 7.51 -36.42 0.54
N ILE A 262 6.17 -36.50 0.49
CA ILE A 262 5.42 -36.62 -0.77
C ILE A 262 5.13 -35.30 -1.51
N GLY A 263 5.64 -34.17 -1.00
CA GLY A 263 5.45 -32.86 -1.62
C GLY A 263 4.36 -31.96 -0.99
N LYS A 264 3.80 -32.30 0.18
CA LYS A 264 2.79 -31.45 0.85
C LYS A 264 3.29 -30.01 1.14
N THR A 265 4.47 -29.90 1.73
CA THR A 265 5.12 -28.60 2.00
C THR A 265 5.54 -27.91 0.71
N GLU A 266 5.93 -28.68 -0.30
CA GLU A 266 6.36 -28.15 -1.59
C GLU A 266 5.19 -27.53 -2.36
N LEU A 267 4.02 -28.17 -2.33
CA LEU A 267 2.79 -27.60 -2.88
C LEU A 267 2.43 -26.29 -2.18
N ALA A 268 2.58 -26.20 -0.86
CA ALA A 268 2.35 -24.95 -0.14
C ALA A 268 3.30 -23.82 -0.57
N ARG A 269 4.58 -24.13 -0.80
CA ARG A 269 5.57 -23.17 -1.30
C ARG A 269 5.29 -22.73 -2.74
N ALA A 270 4.99 -23.69 -3.62
CA ALA A 270 4.61 -23.41 -5.00
C ALA A 270 3.37 -22.52 -5.08
N LEU A 271 2.40 -22.72 -4.18
CA LEU A 271 1.23 -21.85 -4.06
C LEU A 271 1.60 -20.45 -3.55
N ALA A 272 2.52 -20.35 -2.59
CA ALA A 272 2.98 -19.06 -2.07
C ALA A 272 3.69 -18.24 -3.16
N GLU A 273 4.62 -18.86 -3.87
CA GLU A 273 5.30 -18.28 -5.03
C GLU A 273 4.30 -17.90 -6.12
N TYR A 274 3.37 -18.79 -6.47
CA TYR A 274 2.44 -18.54 -7.55
C TYR A 274 1.40 -17.45 -7.24
N LEU A 275 0.94 -17.35 -5.99
CA LEU A 275 -0.14 -16.42 -5.60
C LEU A 275 0.36 -15.10 -5.02
N PHE A 276 1.58 -15.08 -4.49
CA PHE A 276 2.15 -13.95 -3.76
C PHE A 276 3.58 -13.62 -4.20
N ASP A 277 4.01 -14.14 -5.34
CA ASP A 277 5.29 -13.87 -6.03
C ASP A 277 6.55 -14.14 -5.18
N SER A 278 6.41 -14.83 -4.04
CA SER A 278 7.51 -15.22 -3.15
C SER A 278 7.13 -16.42 -2.28
N GLU A 279 8.06 -17.37 -2.13
CA GLU A 279 7.93 -18.48 -1.17
C GLU A 279 8.00 -18.03 0.29
N ASP A 280 8.64 -16.89 0.55
CA ASP A 280 8.82 -16.34 1.90
C ASP A 280 7.50 -15.80 2.47
N ASN A 281 6.50 -15.58 1.61
CA ASN A 281 5.12 -15.26 1.99
C ASN A 281 4.35 -16.49 2.52
N LEU A 282 5.05 -17.42 3.18
CA LEU A 282 4.50 -18.63 3.79
C LEU A 282 4.80 -18.65 5.30
N ILE A 283 3.77 -18.38 6.10
CA ILE A 283 3.84 -18.59 7.55
C ILE A 283 3.70 -20.09 7.84
N LYS A 284 4.71 -20.66 8.50
CA LYS A 284 4.73 -22.06 8.92
C LYS A 284 4.72 -22.16 10.43
N LEU A 285 3.74 -22.89 10.97
CA LEU A 285 3.63 -23.23 12.38
C LEU A 285 3.81 -24.74 12.55
N ASP A 286 4.66 -25.17 13.49
CA ASP A 286 4.77 -26.58 13.86
C ASP A 286 3.79 -26.87 15.01
N MET A 287 2.71 -27.59 14.71
CA MET A 287 1.67 -27.92 15.69
C MET A 287 2.20 -28.78 16.84
N SER A 288 3.34 -29.46 16.67
CA SER A 288 3.98 -30.26 17.72
C SER A 288 4.49 -29.38 18.87
N GLU A 289 4.84 -28.11 18.59
CA GLU A 289 5.28 -27.13 19.59
C GLU A 289 4.13 -26.61 20.47
N PHE A 290 2.88 -26.80 20.03
CA PHE A 290 1.67 -26.36 20.72
C PHE A 290 0.97 -27.50 21.47
N MET A 291 1.53 -28.70 21.44
CA MET A 291 1.08 -29.79 22.29
C MET A 291 1.70 -29.60 23.68
N GLU A 292 0.90 -29.10 24.64
CA GLU A 292 1.27 -29.15 26.05
C GLU A 292 1.60 -30.60 26.46
N ARG A 293 2.68 -30.79 27.22
CA ARG A 293 2.93 -32.03 27.96
C ARG A 293 2.15 -32.03 29.26
#